data_AF-A0A947SZV8-F1
#
_entry.id   AF-A0A947SZV8-F1
#
_cell.length_a   1.000
_cell.length_b   1.000
_cell.length_c   1.000
_cell.angle_alpha   90.00
_cell.angle_beta   90.00
_cell.angle_gamma   90.00
#
_symmetry.space_group_name_H-M   'P 1'
#
loop_
_entity.id
_entity.type
_entity.pdbx_description
1 polymer ?
#
loop_
_entity_poly.entity_id
_entity_poly.type
_entity_poly.pdbx_seq_one_letter_code
_entity_poly.pdbx_strand_id
1 'polypeptide(L)'
;MPEFSVASVQHRVLGRQIRLRFADDIELRFTPAEASSLSLALVAVSRGISPEREIYMSPIASDEAFVGKVHETGMRITVRDEELALDWDTVENLSAGLAAAIG
;
A
#
# COMPACT_ATOMS: atom_id res chain seq x y z
N MET A 1 -3.56 5.26 -15.66
CA MET A 1 -3.02 5.05 -14.30
C MET A 1 -3.48 3.68 -13.85
N PRO A 2 -2.67 2.89 -13.14
CA PRO A 2 -3.10 1.58 -12.68
C PRO A 2 -4.29 1.73 -11.72
N GLU A 3 -5.37 1.00 -12.01
CA GLU A 3 -6.55 0.98 -11.15
C GLU A 3 -6.21 0.18 -9.88
N PHE A 4 -6.51 0.77 -8.72
CA PHE A 4 -6.41 0.10 -7.44
C PHE A 4 -7.69 0.31 -6.63
N SER A 5 -7.92 -0.58 -5.67
CA SER A 5 -9.01 -0.42 -4.70
C SER A 5 -8.55 -0.76 -3.29
N VAL A 6 -9.11 -0.04 -2.31
CA VAL A 6 -8.87 -0.30 -0.89
C VAL A 6 -10.21 -0.56 -0.21
N ALA A 7 -10.31 -1.64 0.55
CA ALA A 7 -11.53 -2.03 1.25
C ALA A 7 -11.26 -2.58 2.65
N SER A 8 -12.15 -2.27 3.59
CA SER A 8 -12.18 -2.91 4.92
C SER A 8 -12.98 -4.21 4.84
N VAL A 9 -12.43 -5.32 5.31
CA VAL A 9 -13.09 -6.63 5.31
C VAL A 9 -12.95 -7.29 6.68
N GLN A 10 -14.05 -7.88 7.16
CA GLN A 10 -14.04 -8.64 8.40
C GLN A 10 -13.66 -10.10 8.11
N HIS A 11 -12.45 -10.51 8.50
CA HIS A 11 -12.06 -11.91 8.50
C HIS A 11 -12.55 -12.61 9.78
N ARG A 12 -13.02 -13.86 9.66
CA ARG A 12 -13.65 -14.59 10.78
C ARG A 12 -12.68 -14.87 11.93
N VAL A 13 -11.42 -15.15 11.62
CA VAL A 13 -10.40 -15.56 12.61
C VAL A 13 -9.40 -14.44 12.91
N LEU A 14 -9.04 -13.67 11.89
CA LEU A 14 -7.96 -12.66 11.96
C LEU A 14 -8.48 -11.26 12.26
N GLY A 15 -9.80 -11.11 12.47
CA GLY A 15 -10.41 -9.82 12.72
C GLY A 15 -10.49 -8.95 11.46
N ARG A 16 -10.51 -7.64 11.66
CA ARG A 16 -10.58 -6.65 10.59
C ARG A 16 -9.28 -6.62 9.78
N GLN A 17 -9.41 -6.63 8.46
CA GLN A 17 -8.31 -6.52 7.51
C GLN A 17 -8.58 -5.40 6.51
N ILE A 18 -7.50 -4.76 6.06
CA ILE A 18 -7.54 -3.80 4.95
C ILE A 18 -7.00 -4.53 3.72
N ARG A 19 -7.84 -4.67 2.70
CA ARG A 19 -7.49 -5.24 1.41
C ARG A 19 -7.08 -4.13 0.46
N LEU A 20 -5.92 -4.26 -0.14
CA LEU A 20 -5.44 -3.45 -1.25
C LEU A 20 -5.36 -4.36 -2.47
N ARG A 21 -6.07 -3.98 -3.53
CA ARG A 21 -5.99 -4.68 -4.82
C ARG A 21 -5.40 -3.77 -5.87
N PHE A 22 -4.46 -4.29 -6.64
CA PHE A 22 -3.94 -3.68 -7.86
C PHE A 22 -4.26 -4.62 -9.02
N ALA A 23 -4.78 -4.09 -10.13
CA ALA A 23 -5.30 -4.93 -11.22
C ALA A 23 -6.26 -6.03 -10.69
N ASP A 24 -6.58 -7.02 -11.52
CA ASP A 24 -7.56 -8.04 -11.13
C ASP A 24 -6.99 -9.12 -10.18
N ASP A 25 -5.67 -9.29 -10.11
CA ASP A 25 -5.00 -10.46 -9.54
C ASP A 25 -3.93 -10.18 -8.47
N ILE A 26 -3.55 -8.91 -8.23
CA ILE A 26 -2.61 -8.56 -7.17
C ILE A 26 -3.40 -8.08 -5.94
N GLU A 27 -3.25 -8.79 -4.82
CA GLU A 27 -3.90 -8.45 -3.56
C GLU A 27 -2.93 -8.52 -2.37
N LEU A 28 -2.92 -7.45 -1.58
CA LEU A 28 -2.29 -7.40 -0.26
C LEU A 28 -3.35 -7.23 0.82
N ARG A 29 -3.11 -7.91 1.94
CA ARG A 29 -3.98 -7.85 3.13
C ARG A 29 -3.15 -7.37 4.29
N PHE A 30 -3.67 -6.35 4.96
CA PHE A 30 -3.02 -5.73 6.10
C PHE A 30 -3.92 -5.83 7.33
N THR A 31 -3.31 -5.95 8.50
CA THR A 31 -3.96 -5.52 9.74
C THR A 31 -4.18 -4.00 9.71
N PRO A 32 -5.06 -3.44 10.57
CA PRO A 32 -5.26 -1.99 10.63
C PRO A 32 -3.98 -1.24 11.01
N ALA A 33 -3.13 -1.83 11.84
CA ALA A 33 -1.85 -1.23 12.24
C ALA A 33 -0.87 -1.17 11.05
N GLU A 34 -0.73 -2.26 10.30
CA GLU A 34 0.11 -2.30 9.09
C GLU A 34 -0.38 -1.32 8.03
N ALA A 35 -1.70 -1.26 7.79
CA ALA A 35 -2.28 -0.28 6.86
C ALA A 35 -2.00 1.16 7.29
N SER A 36 -2.07 1.45 8.60
CA SER A 36 -1.73 2.78 9.15
C SER A 36 -0.25 3.10 8.95
N SER A 37 0.64 2.15 9.23
CA SER A 37 2.09 2.33 9.05
C SER A 37 2.44 2.57 7.58
N LEU A 38 1.86 1.79 6.67
CA LEU A 38 2.07 1.97 5.23
C LEU A 38 1.53 3.32 4.75
N SER A 39 0.31 3.69 5.16
CA SER A 39 -0.29 4.99 4.81
C SER A 39 0.63 6.15 5.20
N LEU A 40 1.11 6.16 6.44
CA LEU A 40 2.02 7.20 6.95
C LEU A 40 3.36 7.23 6.20
N ALA A 41 3.93 6.06 5.91
CA ALA A 41 5.17 5.96 5.17
C ALA A 41 5.02 6.54 3.75
N LEU A 42 3.91 6.22 3.06
CA LEU A 42 3.60 6.77 1.75
C LEU A 42 3.46 8.29 1.76
N VAL A 43 2.77 8.87 2.76
CA VAL A 43 2.71 10.35 2.92
C VAL A 43 4.10 10.93 3.14
N ALA A 44 4.91 10.30 4.00
CA ALA A 44 6.21 10.83 4.35
C ALA A 44 7.16 10.90 3.14
N VAL A 45 7.14 9.88 2.28
CA VAL A 45 7.96 9.89 1.06
C VAL A 45 7.37 10.79 -0.03
N SER A 46 6.04 10.79 -0.24
CA SER A 46 5.42 11.63 -1.30
C SER A 46 5.62 13.12 -1.06
N ARG A 47 5.62 13.53 0.21
CA ARG A 47 5.80 14.94 0.61
C ARG A 47 7.25 15.32 0.86
N GLY A 48 8.21 14.41 0.61
CA GLY A 48 9.64 14.65 0.86
C GLY A 48 9.97 14.91 2.35
N ILE A 49 9.13 14.46 3.27
CA ILE A 49 9.37 14.54 4.72
C ILE A 49 10.43 13.53 5.12
N SER A 50 10.44 12.36 4.48
CA SER A 50 11.44 11.31 4.66
C SER A 50 12.41 11.26 3.48
N PRO A 51 13.72 11.12 3.70
CA PRO A 51 14.70 10.90 2.63
C PRO A 51 14.76 9.45 2.14
N GLU A 52 14.01 8.54 2.77
CA GLU A 52 14.00 7.12 2.43
C GLU A 52 13.56 6.88 0.99
N ARG A 53 14.25 5.96 0.32
CA ARG A 53 14.01 5.63 -1.10
C ARG A 53 13.32 4.29 -1.30
N GLU A 54 13.07 3.56 -0.23
CA GLU A 54 12.41 2.27 -0.27
C GLU A 54 11.49 2.11 0.95
N ILE A 55 10.29 1.56 0.71
CA ILE A 55 9.35 1.12 1.73
C ILE A 55 9.20 -0.39 1.56
N TYR A 56 9.64 -1.14 2.56
CA TYR A 56 9.43 -2.59 2.64
C TYR A 56 8.44 -2.91 3.75
N MET A 57 7.45 -3.75 3.44
CA MET A 57 6.53 -4.31 4.43
C MET A 57 6.20 -5.75 4.06
N SER A 58 6.30 -6.65 5.05
CA SER A 58 5.84 -8.03 4.94
C SER A 58 4.58 -8.18 5.80
N PRO A 59 3.37 -8.02 5.26
CA PRO A 59 2.14 -8.04 6.03
C PRO A 59 1.86 -9.44 6.59
N ILE A 60 1.45 -9.53 7.85
CA ILE A 60 1.16 -10.83 8.50
C ILE A 60 -0.06 -11.53 7.87
N ALA A 61 -0.97 -10.75 7.27
CA ALA A 61 -2.19 -11.27 6.64
C ALA A 61 -2.04 -11.57 5.14
N SER A 62 -0.84 -11.41 4.57
CA SER A 62 -0.55 -11.68 3.16
C SER A 62 0.60 -12.67 3.03
N ASP A 63 0.59 -13.44 1.94
CA ASP A 63 1.70 -14.31 1.55
C ASP A 63 2.79 -13.54 0.80
N GLU A 64 2.52 -12.26 0.46
CA GLU A 64 3.35 -11.42 -0.40
C GLU A 64 3.78 -10.15 0.33
N ALA A 65 4.97 -9.65 -0.02
CA ALA A 65 5.48 -8.40 0.51
C ALA A 65 5.05 -7.20 -0.35
N PHE A 66 4.91 -6.04 0.29
CA PHE A 66 4.90 -4.74 -0.35
C PHE A 66 6.33 -4.22 -0.44
N VAL A 67 6.80 -3.92 -1.65
CA VAL A 67 8.10 -3.25 -1.85
C VAL A 67 7.89 -2.02 -2.72
N GLY A 68 7.97 -0.83 -2.15
CA GLY A 68 7.82 0.44 -2.85
C GLY A 68 9.15 1.17 -3.00
N LYS A 69 9.63 1.41 -4.23
CA LYS A 69 10.84 2.19 -4.51
C LYS A 69 10.47 3.59 -4.99
N VAL A 70 11.09 4.61 -4.40
CA VAL A 70 10.86 6.01 -4.76
C VAL A 70 11.64 6.37 -6.02
N HIS A 71 10.97 7.07 -6.93
CA HIS A 71 11.51 7.66 -8.14
C HIS A 71 11.13 9.14 -8.23
N GLU A 72 11.77 9.89 -9.14
CA GLU A 72 11.54 11.35 -9.26
C GLU A 72 10.06 11.70 -9.50
N THR A 73 9.36 10.89 -10.28
CA THR A 73 7.97 11.14 -10.69
C THR A 73 6.94 10.33 -9.91
N GLY A 74 7.34 9.56 -8.88
CA GLY A 74 6.41 8.68 -8.17
C GLY A 74 7.09 7.52 -7.46
N MET A 75 6.41 6.37 -7.44
CA MET A 75 6.92 5.13 -6.85
C MET A 75 6.71 3.94 -7.78
N ARG A 76 7.58 2.95 -7.65
CA ARG A 76 7.37 1.63 -8.24
C ARG A 76 7.09 0.64 -7.12
N ILE A 77 5.98 -0.08 -7.23
CA ILE A 77 5.58 -1.09 -6.26
C ILE A 77 5.81 -2.45 -6.88
N THR A 78 6.54 -3.33 -6.18
CA THR A 78 6.68 -4.73 -6.55
C THR A 78 5.81 -5.58 -5.63
N VAL A 79 4.96 -6.42 -6.24
CA VAL A 79 4.20 -7.48 -5.58
C VAL A 79 4.24 -8.70 -6.50
N ARG A 80 4.59 -9.89 -6.00
CA ARG A 80 4.65 -11.13 -6.83
C ARG A 80 5.51 -11.01 -8.09
N ASP A 81 6.65 -10.33 -7.99
CA ASP A 81 7.54 -10.00 -9.11
C ASP A 81 6.93 -9.09 -10.19
N GLU A 82 5.70 -8.60 -9.99
CA GLU A 82 5.08 -7.61 -10.87
C GLU A 82 5.38 -6.20 -10.37
N GLU A 83 5.90 -5.36 -11.26
CA GLU A 83 6.23 -3.97 -10.98
C GLU A 83 5.14 -3.03 -11.51
N LEU A 84 4.55 -2.24 -10.62
CA LEU A 84 3.52 -1.26 -10.90
C LEU A 84 4.09 0.15 -10.71
N ALA A 85 4.03 0.97 -11.75
CA ALA A 85 4.40 2.38 -11.65
C ALA A 85 3.22 3.23 -11.19
N LEU A 86 3.38 3.92 -10.07
CA LEU A 86 2.45 4.91 -9.54
C LEU A 86 3.09 6.30 -9.65
N ASP A 87 2.35 7.29 -10.12
CA ASP A 87 2.73 8.69 -9.93
C ASP A 87 2.40 9.17 -8.52
N TRP A 88 2.88 10.36 -8.17
CA TRP A 88 2.68 10.92 -6.83
C TRP A 88 1.20 11.09 -6.45
N ASP A 89 0.36 11.53 -7.37
CA ASP A 89 -1.09 11.66 -7.12
C ASP A 89 -1.71 10.30 -6.77
N THR A 90 -1.32 9.23 -7.48
CA THR A 90 -1.76 7.87 -7.18
C THR A 90 -1.24 7.37 -5.83
N VAL A 91 0.01 7.70 -5.48
CA VAL A 91 0.59 7.36 -4.17
C VAL A 91 -0.16 8.04 -3.02
N GLU A 92 -0.51 9.32 -3.18
CA GLU A 92 -1.28 10.06 -2.18
C GLU A 92 -2.71 9.51 -2.05
N ASN A 93 -3.36 9.19 -3.17
CA ASN A 93 -4.68 8.54 -3.18
C ASN A 93 -4.64 7.16 -2.51
N LEU A 94 -3.59 6.37 -2.75
CA LEU A 94 -3.38 5.07 -2.10
C LEU A 94 -3.25 5.25 -0.59
N SER A 95 -2.41 6.19 -0.16
CA SER A 95 -2.22 6.49 1.26
C SER A 95 -3.54 6.89 1.93
N ALA A 96 -4.30 7.80 1.31
CA ALA A 96 -5.59 8.25 1.81
C ALA A 96 -6.62 7.11 1.85
N GLY A 97 -6.65 6.25 0.83
CA GLY A 97 -7.52 5.08 0.78
C GLY A 97 -7.22 4.07 1.89
N LEU A 98 -5.94 3.81 2.17
CA LEU A 98 -5.51 2.98 3.31
C LEU A 98 -5.98 3.56 4.63
N ALA A 99 -5.78 4.87 4.85
CA ALA A 99 -6.22 5.55 6.08
C ALA A 99 -7.75 5.49 6.24
N ALA A 100 -8.51 5.78 5.18
CA ALA A 100 -9.97 5.78 5.22
C ALA A 100 -10.55 4.38 5.49
N ALA A 101 -9.93 3.32 4.98
CA ALA A 101 -10.41 1.96 5.18
C ALA A 101 -10.22 1.43 6.61
N ILE A 102 -9.35 2.07 7.41
CA ILE A 102 -9.15 1.78 8.83
C ILE A 102 -10.35 2.27 9.66
N GLY A 103 -11.02 3.35 9.24
CA GLY A 103 -12.14 3.96 9.98
C GLY A 103 -11.69 4.96 11.04
#